data_AF-A0A949ZZ89-F1
#
_entry.id   AF-A0A949ZZ89-F1
#
_cell.length_a   1.000
_cell.length_b   1.000
_cell.length_c   1.000
_cell.angle_alpha   90.00
_cell.angle_beta   90.00
_cell.angle_gamma   90.00
#
_symmetry.space_group_name_H-M   'P 1'
#
loop_
_entity.id
_entity.type
_entity.pdbx_description
1 polymer ?
#
loop_
_entity_poly.entity_id
_entity_poly.type
_entity_poly.pdbx_seq_one_letter_code
_entity_poly.pdbx_strand_id
1 'polypeptide(L)'
;MRRDLALDERPLLEREAEVATLSALIEAARSGDGRLVAVEGDAGIGKTTLVNRTVAEAIDSGMVVLAGAGDSTDQTTAYFAWRRV
;
A
#
# COMPACT_ATOMS: atom_id res chain seq x y z
N MET A 1 14.65 -2.77 -16.04
CA MET A 1 13.30 -3.07 -16.56
C MET A 1 12.28 -2.37 -15.64
N ARG A 2 11.93 -1.12 -15.97
CA ARG A 2 10.91 -0.35 -15.26
C ARG A 2 9.55 -0.94 -15.64
N ARG A 3 8.84 -1.55 -14.69
CA ARG A 3 7.44 -1.94 -14.90
C ARG A 3 6.61 -0.69 -14.66
N ASP A 4 6.02 -0.19 -15.74
CA ASP A 4 5.06 0.90 -15.69
C ASP A 4 3.91 0.48 -14.75
N LEU A 5 3.86 1.11 -13.58
CA LEU A 5 2.71 1.05 -12.68
C LEU A 5 1.62 1.87 -13.36
N ALA A 6 0.94 1.27 -14.35
CA ALA A 6 -0.29 1.83 -14.87
C ALA A 6 -1.25 1.93 -13.68
N LEU A 7 -1.40 3.16 -13.17
CA LEU A 7 -2.35 3.47 -12.11
C LEU A 7 -3.73 3.23 -12.72
N ASP A 8 -4.45 2.30 -12.13
CA ASP A 8 -5.80 1.95 -12.53
C ASP A 8 -6.70 3.18 -12.33
N GLU A 9 -6.97 3.93 -13.41
CA GLU A 9 -7.72 5.19 -13.42
C GLU A 9 -9.24 5.01 -13.16
N ARG A 10 -9.68 3.81 -12.78
CA ARG A 10 -11.09 3.56 -12.47
C ARG A 10 -11.46 4.33 -11.20
N PRO A 11 -12.46 5.21 -11.24
CA PRO A 11 -12.92 5.91 -10.04
C PRO A 11 -13.40 4.89 -9.03
N LEU A 12 -12.73 4.85 -7.88
CA LEU A 12 -13.12 4.02 -6.74
C LEU A 12 -14.36 4.65 -6.07
N LEU A 13 -15.52 4.58 -6.73
CA LEU A 13 -16.79 4.84 -6.04
C LEU A 13 -16.88 3.89 -4.83
N GLU A 14 -17.33 4.42 -3.69
CA GLU A 14 -17.40 3.74 -2.39
C GLU A 14 -16.05 3.52 -1.65
N ARG A 15 -14.93 4.15 -2.08
CA ARG A 15 -13.65 4.08 -1.32
C ARG A 15 -13.05 5.42 -0.93
N GLU A 16 -13.83 6.49 -1.02
CA GLU A 16 -13.39 7.83 -0.63
C GLU A 16 -13.02 7.89 0.85
N ALA A 17 -13.74 7.14 1.70
CA ALA A 17 -13.48 7.08 3.13
C ALA A 17 -12.16 6.36 3.46
N GLU A 18 -11.89 5.21 2.83
CA GLU A 18 -10.65 4.46 3.02
C GLU A 18 -9.45 5.24 2.49
N VAL A 19 -9.61 5.89 1.34
CA VAL A 19 -8.59 6.77 0.77
C VAL A 19 -8.31 7.93 1.72
N ALA A 20 -9.33 8.67 2.16
CA ALA A 20 -9.15 9.78 3.09
C ALA A 20 -8.49 9.34 4.40
N THR A 21 -8.83 8.15 4.89
CA THR A 21 -8.21 7.54 6.07
C THR A 21 -6.72 7.29 5.85
N LEU A 22 -6.35 6.68 4.72
CA LEU A 22 -4.95 6.39 4.39
C LEU A 22 -4.14 7.67 4.13
N SER A 23 -4.72 8.67 3.48
CA SER A 23 -4.11 10.00 3.31
C SER A 23 -3.82 10.67 4.65
N ALA A 24 -4.76 10.63 5.59
CA ALA A 24 -4.55 11.17 6.94
C ALA A 24 -3.42 10.43 7.69
N LEU A 25 -3.29 9.12 7.48
CA LEU A 25 -2.22 8.32 8.07
C LEU A 25 -0.85 8.62 7.45
N ILE A 26 -0.79 8.94 6.15
CA ILE A 26 0.43 9.43 5.50
C ILE A 26 0.88 10.73 6.15
N GLU A 27 -0.02 11.70 6.31
CA GLU A 27 0.32 12.98 6.95
C GLU A 27 0.76 12.81 8.41
N ALA A 28 0.08 11.95 9.18
CA ALA A 28 0.51 11.60 10.53
C ALA A 28 1.93 11.00 10.54
N ALA A 29 2.20 10.03 9.66
CA ALA A 29 3.52 9.40 9.53
C ALA A 29 4.62 10.42 9.17
N ARG A 30 4.32 11.40 8.31
CA ARG A 30 5.25 12.49 7.96
C ARG A 30 5.58 13.39 9.14
N SER A 31 4.64 13.58 10.07
CA SER A 31 4.87 14.30 11.33
C SER A 31 5.65 13.49 12.38
N GLY A 32 6.05 12.26 12.05
CA GLY A 32 6.76 11.33 12.95
C GLY A 32 5.86 10.36 13.71
N ASP A 33 4.54 10.43 13.48
CA ASP A 33 3.54 9.61 14.17
C ASP A 33 3.16 8.37 13.32
N GLY A 34 4.08 7.40 13.26
CA GLY A 34 3.93 6.18 12.47
C GLY A 34 2.78 5.28 12.94
N ARG A 35 2.17 4.54 12.01
CA ARG A 35 1.07 3.60 12.25
C ARG A 35 1.25 2.31 11.46
N LEU A 36 0.66 1.22 11.95
CA LEU A 36 0.50 -0.03 11.23
C LEU A 36 -0.96 -0.16 10.79
N VAL A 37 -1.17 -0.50 9.52
CA VAL A 37 -2.49 -0.68 8.92
C VAL A 37 -2.57 -2.07 8.29
N ALA A 38 -3.65 -2.79 8.58
CA ALA A 38 -4.03 -4.00 7.87
C ALA A 38 -5.20 -3.70 6.93
N VAL A 39 -5.09 -4.10 5.67
CA VAL A 39 -6.16 -3.94 4.67
C VAL A 39 -6.78 -5.31 4.40
N GLU A 40 -7.99 -5.51 4.89
CA GLU A 40 -8.74 -6.77 4.77
C GLU A 40 -9.97 -6.59 3.87
N GLY A 41 -10.48 -7.70 3.33
CA GLY A 41 -11.66 -7.69 2.47
C GLY A 41 -11.66 -8.84 1.47
N ASP A 42 -12.74 -8.98 0.73
CA ASP A 42 -12.95 -10.12 -0.17
C ASP A 42 -11.99 -10.15 -1.36
N ALA A 43 -11.83 -11.34 -1.95
CA ALA A 43 -11.06 -11.49 -3.18
C ALA A 43 -11.64 -10.60 -4.28
N GLY A 44 -10.78 -9.85 -4.98
CA GLY A 44 -11.20 -8.96 -6.07
C GLY A 44 -11.80 -7.62 -5.65
N ILE A 45 -11.97 -7.33 -4.35
CA ILE A 45 -12.59 -6.07 -3.88
C ILE A 45 -11.74 -4.80 -4.12
N GLY A 46 -10.51 -4.94 -4.65
CA GLY A 46 -9.64 -3.81 -4.97
C GLY A 46 -8.60 -3.44 -3.91
N LYS A 47 -8.27 -4.34 -2.96
CA LYS A 47 -7.24 -4.10 -1.92
C LYS A 47 -5.88 -3.69 -2.51
N THR A 48 -5.43 -4.39 -3.55
CA THR A 48 -4.16 -4.06 -4.24
C THR A 48 -4.20 -2.67 -4.86
N THR A 49 -5.33 -2.28 -5.46
CA THR A 49 -5.52 -0.93 -6.01
C THR A 49 -5.44 0.13 -4.91
N LEU A 50 -6.08 -0.10 -3.76
CA LEU A 50 -6.03 0.81 -2.61
C LEU A 50 -4.61 0.98 -2.06
N VAL A 51 -3.88 -0.12 -1.89
CA VAL A 51 -2.47 -0.09 -1.44
C VAL A 51 -1.59 0.64 -2.44
N ASN A 52 -1.72 0.36 -3.74
CA ASN A 52 -0.93 1.02 -4.78
C ASN A 52 -1.18 2.54 -4.83
N ARG A 53 -2.43 2.97 -4.66
CA ARG A 53 -2.76 4.40 -4.57
C ARG A 53 -2.11 5.06 -3.36
N THR A 54 -2.14 4.40 -2.21
CA THR A 54 -1.51 4.88 -0.98
C THR A 54 0.01 4.98 -1.15
N VAL A 55 0.62 4.01 -1.81
CA VAL A 55 2.06 4.04 -2.16
C VAL A 55 2.38 5.22 -3.08
N ALA A 56 1.57 5.47 -4.10
CA ALA A 56 1.77 6.61 -5.00
C ALA A 56 1.70 7.94 -4.22
N GLU A 57 0.70 8.12 -3.37
CA GLU A 57 0.55 9.32 -2.53
C GLU A 57 1.73 9.52 -1.56
N ALA A 58 2.24 8.44 -0.96
CA ALA A 58 3.41 8.51 -0.08
C ALA A 58 4.68 8.93 -0.84
N ILE A 59 4.88 8.43 -2.07
CA ILE A 59 5.98 8.85 -2.95
C ILE A 59 5.84 10.33 -3.31
N ASP A 60 4.64 10.76 -3.72
CA ASP A 60 4.37 12.16 -4.08
C ASP A 60 4.56 13.11 -2.88
N SER A 61 4.34 12.61 -1.66
CA SER A 61 4.57 13.32 -0.41
C SER A 61 6.03 13.35 0.06
N GLY A 62 6.95 12.79 -0.75
CA GLY A 62 8.39 12.77 -0.50
C GLY A 62 8.87 11.69 0.47
N MET A 63 8.06 10.67 0.73
CA MET A 63 8.44 9.55 1.61
C MET A 63 9.26 8.50 0.86
N VAL A 64 10.18 7.84 1.57
CA VAL A 64 10.83 6.63 1.07
C VAL A 64 9.86 5.46 1.25
N VAL A 65 9.46 4.84 0.14
CA VAL A 65 8.61 3.64 0.15
C VAL A 65 9.46 2.39 -0.03
N LEU A 66 9.28 1.44 0.89
CA LEU A 66 9.75 0.06 0.75
C LEU A 66 8.53 -0.80 0.45
N ALA A 67 8.60 -1.64 -0.57
CA ALA A 67 7.51 -2.56 -0.95
C ALA A 67 8.00 -4.01 -0.97
N GLY A 68 7.16 -4.92 -0.49
CA GLY A 68 7.36 -6.35 -0.50
C GLY A 68 6.02 -7.07 -0.66
N ALA A 69 6.05 -8.27 -1.22
CA ALA A 69 4.86 -9.12 -1.37
C ALA A 69 5.11 -10.45 -0.66
N GLY A 70 4.11 -10.94 0.06
CA GLY A 70 4.11 -12.31 0.57
C GLY A 70 3.76 -13.27 -0.57
N ASP A 71 4.50 -14.38 -0.67
CA ASP A 71 4.09 -15.51 -1.49
C ASP A 71 3.32 -16.50 -0.62
N SER A 72 2.23 -17.05 -1.14
CA SER A 72 1.42 -18.09 -0.48
C SER A 72 2.18 -19.37 -0.16
N THR A 73 3.34 -19.57 -0.78
CA THR A 73 4.13 -20.81 -0.67
C THR A 73 5.00 -20.91 0.59
N ASP A 74 5.32 -19.80 1.27
CA ASP A 74 6.12 -19.86 2.51
C ASP A 74 5.48 -19.03 3.64
N GLN A 75 4.81 -19.74 4.56
CA GLN A 75 4.25 -19.17 5.80
C GLN A 75 5.19 -19.32 7.01
N THR A 76 6.34 -19.98 6.84
CA THR A 76 7.23 -20.37 7.95
C THR A 76 8.36 -19.38 8.18
N THR A 77 8.69 -18.56 7.19
CA THR A 77 9.78 -17.59 7.27
C THR A 77 9.26 -16.17 7.56
N ALA A 78 9.48 -15.69 8.78
CA ALA A 78 9.16 -14.31 9.14
C ALA A 78 9.92 -13.29 8.26
N TYR A 79 9.21 -12.23 7.84
CA TYR A 79 9.75 -11.12 7.05
C TYR A 79 10.39 -11.52 5.71
N PHE A 80 9.98 -12.64 5.11
CA PHE A 80 10.52 -13.13 3.84
C PHE A 80 10.52 -12.06 2.73
N ALA A 81 9.43 -11.31 2.62
CA ALA A 81 9.24 -10.25 1.63
C ALA A 81 10.25 -9.08 1.73
N TRP A 82 10.97 -8.96 2.86
CA TRP A 82 11.89 -7.85 3.16
C TRP A 82 13.35 -8.29 3.23
N ARG A 83 13.66 -9.53 2.84
CA ARG A 83 15.04 -10.01 2.75
C ARG A 83 15.69 -9.55 1.45
N ARG A 84 16.98 -9.23 1.52
CA ARG A 84 17.83 -9.11 0.34
C ARG A 84 18.09 -10.53 -0.21
N VAL A 85 17.82 -10.72 -1.50
CA VAL A 85 18.42 -11.78 -2.33
C VAL A 85 19.79 -11.35 -2.83
#